data_AF-J4C7K6-F1
#
_entry.id   AF-J4C7K6-F1
#
_cell.length_a   1.000
_cell.length_b   1.000
_cell.length_c   1.000
_cell.angle_alpha   90.00
_cell.angle_beta   90.00
_cell.angle_gamma   90.00
#
_symmetry.space_group_name_H-M   'P 1'
#
loop_
_entity.id
_entity.type
_entity.pdbx_description
1 polymer ?
#
loop_
_entity_poly.entity_id
_entity_poly.type
_entity_poly.pdbx_seq_one_letter_code
_entity_poly.pdbx_strand_id
1 'polypeptide(L)'
;MGARQSYLYIYLKNTERSYSHDGYKVTHSIESVDNCKNFEVVTHKIEYNPGDGTNFDIYLYETEDKNPNAYYFFAYCSPGIKTHVAKEVKVYYSILGPHIPLMISFVRDKDTINCDVDKLRRDRWNWAAYITDYSLGTDLKKPLEDAFKKTFWNRTIEFEQGSKPTSNVIVFPQRIDDKNYRIIFIPNKGDPVLNVNCLFSFDTTFKSEYKSYEVQAGCKNTISNAKNQIDSYFLESLKKVVYYNGIIVYYARDKEQQGDLRLEENHYDNTALLVEFVNSCETVSFKRKNKNCSWWVEETFNYKNFKDLPGQLDTISKEAKEEVNAVIIEKTSRYHGVSEFKQDKQPAYMKYTHEFGTANTTVLLSNRTKLDVGPFKNLGIKAKHVEVCYLKVGDNNDTQPFLIALYENESKLAKVCHFNNKDKFDDWIELEPMDKLEEKLKKISESGSCSTHVFWLRKVAFYFLTTGEPPPEAPPKEPVPPERPPVDSPTPPPPPGRNWWLIIGCSVGGFLLLVALVVGYGIYWYNTTIKLLT
;
A
#
# COMPACT_ATOMS: atom_id res chain seq x y z
N MET A 1 1.65 -61.24 28.76
CA MET A 1 0.63 -60.23 29.11
C MET A 1 1.02 -58.96 28.39
N GLY A 2 0.36 -58.67 27.26
CA GLY A 2 0.80 -57.66 26.30
C GLY A 2 0.73 -56.24 26.86
N ALA A 3 1.76 -55.44 26.61
CA ALA A 3 1.75 -54.02 26.89
C ALA A 3 0.52 -53.40 26.20
N ARG A 4 -0.39 -52.84 26.99
CA ARG A 4 -1.62 -52.20 26.51
C ARG A 4 -1.20 -50.94 25.74
N GLN A 5 -1.73 -50.74 24.54
CA GLN A 5 -1.56 -49.49 23.80
C GLN A 5 -2.06 -48.34 24.70
N SER A 6 -1.24 -47.30 24.81
CA SER A 6 -1.53 -46.07 25.54
C SER A 6 -2.12 -45.04 24.57
N TYR A 7 -2.83 -44.05 25.12
CA TYR A 7 -3.55 -43.07 24.31
C TYR A 7 -2.93 -41.69 24.48
N LEU A 8 -2.63 -41.06 23.35
CA LEU A 8 -2.20 -39.68 23.26
C LEU A 8 -3.32 -38.86 22.61
N TYR A 9 -3.68 -37.75 23.24
CA TYR A 9 -4.71 -36.84 22.74
C TYR A 9 -4.07 -35.57 22.18
N ILE A 10 -4.47 -35.18 20.97
CA ILE A 10 -4.16 -33.88 20.36
C ILE A 10 -5.45 -33.09 20.18
N TYR A 11 -5.50 -31.91 20.78
CA TYR A 11 -6.62 -30.97 20.69
C TYR A 11 -6.31 -29.93 19.60
N LEU A 12 -6.94 -30.07 18.43
CA LEU A 12 -6.60 -29.28 17.24
C LEU A 12 -6.85 -27.78 17.44
N LYS A 13 -7.86 -27.40 18.24
CA LYS A 13 -8.16 -25.99 18.54
C LYS A 13 -7.30 -25.43 19.67
N ASN A 14 -6.51 -26.26 20.35
CA ASN A 14 -5.56 -25.80 21.36
C ASN A 14 -4.26 -25.35 20.68
N THR A 15 -4.11 -24.04 20.50
CA THR A 15 -2.97 -23.47 19.78
C THR A 15 -1.90 -22.89 20.72
N GLU A 16 -2.18 -22.76 22.03
CA GLU A 16 -1.33 -22.02 22.96
C GLU A 16 -0.94 -22.81 24.23
N ARG A 17 -1.84 -23.63 24.78
CA ARG A 17 -1.64 -24.23 26.11
C ARG A 17 -0.93 -25.56 26.00
N SER A 18 0.30 -25.62 26.51
CA SER A 18 0.99 -26.91 26.68
C SER A 18 0.27 -27.78 27.72
N TYR A 19 0.26 -29.09 27.52
CA TYR A 19 -0.34 -30.04 28.45
C TYR A 19 0.48 -31.32 28.54
N SER A 20 0.29 -32.05 29.63
CA SER A 20 0.97 -33.32 29.90
C SER A 20 -0.01 -34.32 30.49
N HIS A 21 0.14 -35.57 30.07
CA HIS A 21 -0.56 -36.71 30.64
C HIS A 21 0.46 -37.81 30.93
N ASP A 22 0.02 -38.89 31.58
CA ASP A 22 0.88 -40.03 31.87
C ASP A 22 1.50 -40.56 30.57
N GLY A 23 2.83 -40.48 30.47
CA GLY A 23 3.57 -40.99 29.33
C GLY A 23 3.95 -39.97 28.24
N TYR A 24 3.42 -38.74 28.26
CA TYR A 24 3.78 -37.73 27.25
C TYR A 24 3.51 -36.26 27.65
N LYS A 25 4.18 -35.35 26.95
CA LYS A 25 3.94 -33.90 27.00
C LYS A 25 3.78 -33.35 25.59
N VAL A 26 2.83 -32.43 25.41
CA VAL A 26 2.60 -31.72 24.14
C VAL A 26 2.90 -30.23 24.33
N THR A 27 3.70 -29.69 23.43
CA THR A 27 4.02 -28.26 23.35
C THR A 27 3.63 -27.72 21.97
N HIS A 28 3.41 -26.40 21.89
CA HIS A 28 2.85 -25.76 20.70
C HIS A 28 3.78 -24.66 20.17
N SER A 29 3.90 -24.59 18.85
CA SER A 29 4.40 -23.42 18.13
C SER A 29 3.47 -23.09 16.96
N ILE A 30 3.37 -21.81 16.62
CA ILE A 30 2.59 -21.32 15.48
C ILE A 30 3.52 -20.53 14.58
N GLU A 31 3.58 -20.90 13.31
CA GLU A 31 4.45 -20.27 12.31
C GLU A 31 3.63 -19.96 11.05
N SER A 32 4.04 -18.95 10.28
CA SER A 32 3.48 -18.73 8.94
C SER A 32 4.03 -19.77 7.98
N VAL A 33 3.21 -20.26 7.04
CA VAL A 33 3.70 -21.19 6.01
C VAL A 33 4.63 -20.44 5.03
N ASP A 34 5.82 -20.99 4.81
CA ASP A 34 6.80 -20.43 3.88
C ASP A 34 6.19 -20.25 2.48
N ASN A 35 6.45 -19.10 1.87
CA ASN A 35 5.93 -18.69 0.55
C ASN A 35 4.39 -18.60 0.45
N CYS A 36 3.65 -18.71 1.57
CA CYS A 36 2.21 -18.46 1.61
C CYS A 36 1.75 -18.01 3.01
N LYS A 37 2.01 -16.73 3.33
CA LYS A 37 1.75 -16.13 4.65
C LYS A 37 0.29 -16.12 5.12
N ASN A 38 -0.65 -16.41 4.22
CA ASN A 38 -2.09 -16.45 4.52
C ASN A 38 -2.52 -17.80 5.11
N PHE A 39 -1.58 -18.73 5.26
CA PHE A 39 -1.73 -19.95 6.05
C PHE A 39 -0.77 -19.95 7.23
N GLU A 40 -1.24 -20.50 8.33
CA GLU A 40 -0.48 -20.71 9.56
C GLU A 40 -0.39 -22.21 9.82
N VAL A 41 0.72 -22.66 10.41
CA VAL A 41 0.92 -24.03 10.86
C VAL A 41 1.06 -24.04 12.38
N VAL A 42 0.18 -24.79 13.03
CA VAL A 42 0.26 -25.11 14.46
C VAL A 42 0.97 -26.45 14.60
N THR A 43 2.16 -26.44 15.20
CA THR A 43 2.95 -27.65 15.45
C THR A 43 2.71 -28.12 16.87
N HIS A 44 2.08 -29.28 17.03
CA HIS A 44 1.98 -30.01 18.28
C HIS A 44 3.18 -30.94 18.41
N LYS A 45 4.21 -30.50 19.14
CA LYS A 45 5.42 -31.28 19.38
C LYS A 45 5.21 -32.21 20.57
N ILE A 46 5.50 -33.49 20.37
CA ILE A 46 5.25 -34.57 21.33
C ILE A 46 6.57 -35.02 21.96
N GLU A 47 6.62 -34.98 23.28
CA GLU A 47 7.71 -35.53 24.09
C GLU A 47 7.19 -36.75 24.84
N TYR A 48 7.63 -37.95 24.44
CA TYR A 48 7.24 -39.22 25.09
C TYR A 48 8.13 -39.48 26.32
N ASN A 49 7.52 -39.69 27.49
CA ASN A 49 8.23 -39.89 28.75
C ASN A 49 7.43 -40.77 29.75
N PRO A 50 7.92 -41.97 30.15
CA PRO A 50 9.09 -42.68 29.63
C PRO A 50 8.78 -43.40 28.30
N GLY A 51 9.75 -43.46 27.39
CA GLY A 51 9.69 -44.33 26.21
C GLY A 51 9.99 -43.63 24.88
N ASP A 52 9.69 -44.33 23.79
CA ASP A 52 9.98 -43.91 22.41
C ASP A 52 8.73 -43.70 21.54
N GLY A 53 7.54 -43.73 22.16
CA GLY A 53 6.25 -43.49 21.49
C GLY A 53 5.67 -44.68 20.73
N THR A 54 6.35 -45.83 20.66
CA THR A 54 5.88 -47.01 19.87
C THR A 54 4.58 -47.65 20.33
N ASN A 55 4.17 -47.35 21.57
CA ASN A 55 2.95 -47.86 22.19
C ASN A 55 1.86 -46.77 22.38
N PHE A 56 1.95 -45.65 21.65
CA PHE A 56 0.93 -44.59 21.71
C PHE A 56 0.11 -44.49 20.43
N ASP A 57 -1.20 -44.66 20.57
CA ASP A 57 -2.17 -44.25 19.56
C ASP A 57 -2.45 -42.75 19.72
N ILE A 58 -2.43 -41.97 18.63
CA ILE A 58 -2.71 -40.53 18.66
C ILE A 58 -4.13 -40.28 18.19
N TYR A 59 -4.98 -39.75 19.07
CA TYR A 59 -6.34 -39.34 18.78
C TYR A 59 -6.41 -37.82 18.63
N LEU A 60 -6.86 -37.37 17.47
CA LEU A 60 -7.06 -35.97 17.16
C LEU A 60 -8.50 -35.57 17.52
N TYR A 61 -8.68 -34.45 18.22
CA TYR A 61 -9.99 -33.91 18.60
C TYR A 61 -10.14 -32.48 18.09
N GLU A 62 -11.30 -32.15 17.51
CA GLU A 62 -11.64 -30.78 17.08
C GLU A 62 -12.13 -29.91 18.27
N THR A 63 -11.43 -29.98 19.39
CA THR A 63 -11.72 -29.23 20.63
C THR A 63 -10.48 -28.48 21.11
N GLU A 64 -10.67 -27.53 22.04
CA GLU A 64 -9.57 -26.81 22.71
C GLU A 64 -9.02 -27.60 23.90
N ASP A 65 -9.84 -28.45 24.50
CA ASP A 65 -9.46 -29.24 25.66
C ASP A 65 -10.22 -30.58 25.67
N LYS A 66 -10.02 -31.32 26.77
CA LYS A 66 -10.70 -32.60 26.99
C LYS A 66 -12.19 -32.38 27.20
N ASN A 67 -12.97 -32.55 26.14
CA ASN A 67 -14.42 -32.57 26.22
C ASN A 67 -14.93 -34.03 26.26
N PRO A 68 -15.62 -34.46 27.33
CA PRO A 68 -16.10 -35.83 27.48
C PRO A 68 -17.16 -36.24 26.44
N ASN A 69 -17.83 -35.26 25.81
CA ASN A 69 -18.84 -35.49 24.78
C ASN A 69 -18.29 -35.38 23.35
N ALA A 70 -17.01 -35.03 23.20
CA ALA A 70 -16.41 -34.88 21.89
C ALA A 70 -15.95 -36.24 21.34
N TYR A 71 -16.16 -36.44 20.04
CA TYR A 71 -15.63 -37.57 19.31
C TYR A 71 -14.29 -37.20 18.68
N TYR A 72 -13.36 -38.16 18.64
CA TYR A 72 -12.10 -37.96 17.93
C TYR A 72 -12.37 -37.86 16.41
N PHE A 73 -11.70 -36.91 15.79
CA PHE A 73 -11.69 -36.63 14.35
C PHE A 73 -10.98 -37.75 13.58
N PHE A 74 -9.78 -38.14 14.03
CA PHE A 74 -8.98 -39.19 13.44
C PHE A 74 -8.09 -39.86 14.49
N ALA A 75 -7.83 -41.16 14.37
CA ALA A 75 -6.87 -41.89 15.21
C ALA A 75 -5.72 -42.48 14.37
N TYR A 76 -4.49 -42.11 14.74
CA TYR A 76 -3.24 -42.65 14.21
C TYR A 76 -2.79 -43.80 15.10
N CYS A 77 -3.02 -45.04 14.66
CA CYS A 77 -2.96 -46.20 15.54
C CYS A 77 -1.71 -47.05 15.35
N SER A 78 -1.17 -47.54 16.46
CA SER A 78 -0.22 -48.64 16.58
C SER A 78 1.01 -48.47 15.69
N PRO A 79 1.86 -47.46 15.98
CA PRO A 79 3.13 -47.29 15.27
C PRO A 79 3.98 -48.56 15.30
N GLY A 80 4.09 -49.21 16.47
CA GLY A 80 4.71 -50.54 16.63
C GLY A 80 6.23 -50.60 16.40
N ILE A 81 6.79 -49.65 15.63
CA ILE A 81 8.21 -49.46 15.37
C ILE A 81 8.54 -47.96 15.38
N LYS A 82 9.77 -47.61 15.78
CA LYS A 82 10.21 -46.21 15.95
C LYS A 82 9.99 -45.33 14.72
N THR A 83 10.21 -45.87 13.52
CA THR A 83 10.06 -45.11 12.27
C THR A 83 8.61 -44.73 11.95
N HIS A 84 7.64 -45.34 12.61
CA HIS A 84 6.22 -44.97 12.49
C HIS A 84 5.76 -44.03 13.61
N VAL A 85 6.60 -43.73 14.60
CA VAL A 85 6.20 -42.82 15.68
C VAL A 85 6.15 -41.40 15.15
N ALA A 86 5.00 -40.75 15.29
CA ALA A 86 4.86 -39.33 14.99
C ALA A 86 5.41 -38.51 16.16
N LYS A 87 6.44 -37.71 15.91
CA LYS A 87 7.04 -36.81 16.90
C LYS A 87 6.35 -35.46 16.93
N GLU A 88 5.73 -35.07 15.83
CA GLU A 88 4.95 -33.85 15.74
C GLU A 88 3.70 -34.10 14.92
N VAL A 89 2.62 -33.41 15.29
CA VAL A 89 1.43 -33.26 14.45
C VAL A 89 1.34 -31.79 14.06
N LYS A 90 1.41 -31.51 12.76
CA LYS A 90 1.30 -30.15 12.21
C LYS A 90 -0.10 -29.96 11.66
N VAL A 91 -0.76 -28.86 12.02
CA VAL A 91 -2.12 -28.56 11.56
C VAL A 91 -2.10 -27.22 10.88
N TYR A 92 -2.61 -27.17 9.65
CA TYR A 92 -2.57 -25.98 8.81
C TYR A 92 -3.93 -25.32 8.78
N TYR A 93 -3.94 -24.01 9.00
CA TYR A 93 -5.12 -23.15 9.06
C TYR A 93 -4.96 -21.98 8.09
N SER A 94 -6.07 -21.42 7.63
CA SER A 94 -6.06 -20.11 6.98
C SER A 94 -6.19 -19.01 8.02
N ILE A 95 -5.53 -17.88 7.84
CA ILE A 95 -5.76 -16.67 8.65
C ILE A 95 -7.20 -16.17 8.55
N LEU A 96 -7.93 -16.54 7.48
CA LEU A 96 -9.35 -16.24 7.27
C LEU A 96 -10.29 -17.25 7.94
N GLY A 97 -9.75 -18.38 8.41
CA GLY A 97 -10.50 -19.46 9.05
C GLY A 97 -9.66 -20.18 10.10
N PRO A 98 -9.24 -19.49 11.18
CA PRO A 98 -8.23 -19.98 12.12
C PRO A 98 -8.68 -21.20 12.94
N HIS A 99 -9.96 -21.57 12.88
CA HIS A 99 -10.54 -22.69 13.62
C HIS A 99 -10.88 -23.90 12.74
N ILE A 100 -10.62 -23.83 11.43
CA ILE A 100 -10.96 -24.87 10.47
C ILE A 100 -9.67 -25.49 9.92
N PRO A 101 -9.30 -26.73 10.31
CA PRO A 101 -8.10 -27.37 9.81
C PRO A 101 -8.26 -27.67 8.32
N LEU A 102 -7.26 -27.27 7.53
CA LEU A 102 -7.21 -27.48 6.07
C LEU A 102 -6.38 -28.71 5.71
N MET A 103 -5.30 -28.95 6.46
CA MET A 103 -4.38 -30.05 6.25
C MET A 103 -3.79 -30.46 7.61
N ILE A 104 -3.49 -31.74 7.77
CA ILE A 104 -2.81 -32.27 8.96
C ILE A 104 -1.61 -33.07 8.48
N SER A 105 -0.44 -32.85 9.08
CA SER A 105 0.76 -33.62 8.78
C SER A 105 1.28 -34.37 10.00
N PHE A 106 1.71 -35.60 9.78
CA PHE A 106 2.41 -36.40 10.78
C PHE A 106 3.91 -36.37 10.47
N VAL A 107 4.69 -35.83 11.40
CA VAL A 107 6.15 -35.75 11.29
C VAL A 107 6.77 -36.93 12.00
N ARG A 108 7.49 -37.77 11.27
CA ARG A 108 8.22 -38.94 11.76
C ARG A 108 9.71 -38.71 11.63
N ASP A 109 10.52 -39.67 12.06
CA ASP A 109 11.99 -39.57 12.01
C ASP A 109 12.56 -39.31 10.60
N LYS A 110 11.90 -39.84 9.57
CA LYS A 110 12.44 -39.87 8.21
C LYS A 110 11.65 -39.02 7.22
N ASP A 111 10.43 -38.66 7.56
CA ASP A 111 9.52 -38.00 6.63
C ASP A 111 8.44 -37.17 7.34
N THR A 112 7.76 -36.37 6.55
CA THR A 112 6.53 -35.66 6.95
C THR A 112 5.46 -36.04 5.94
N ILE A 113 4.36 -36.59 6.43
CA ILE A 113 3.24 -37.00 5.59
C ILE A 113 2.14 -35.96 5.70
N ASN A 114 1.93 -35.18 4.64
CA ASN A 114 0.90 -34.16 4.56
C ASN A 114 -0.42 -34.80 4.11
N CYS A 115 -1.44 -34.77 4.96
CA CYS A 115 -2.66 -35.54 4.75
C CYS A 115 -3.87 -34.67 4.41
N ASP A 116 -4.71 -35.17 3.50
CA ASP A 116 -6.06 -34.63 3.25
C ASP A 116 -6.95 -34.81 4.49
N VAL A 117 -7.34 -33.68 5.10
CA VAL A 117 -8.22 -33.64 6.28
C VAL A 117 -9.56 -34.30 6.02
N ASP A 118 -10.16 -34.17 4.84
CA ASP A 118 -11.45 -34.77 4.56
C ASP A 118 -11.35 -36.30 4.42
N LYS A 119 -10.23 -36.80 3.90
CA LYS A 119 -9.97 -38.23 3.85
C LYS A 119 -9.75 -38.79 5.26
N LEU A 120 -8.95 -38.11 6.09
CA LEU A 120 -8.79 -38.47 7.50
C LEU A 120 -10.14 -38.48 8.24
N ARG A 121 -10.96 -37.43 8.07
CA ARG A 121 -12.28 -37.30 8.70
C ARG A 121 -13.23 -38.44 8.32
N ARG A 122 -13.19 -38.88 7.07
CA ARG A 122 -14.02 -39.98 6.56
C ARG A 122 -13.58 -41.34 7.10
N ASP A 123 -12.28 -41.60 7.13
CA ASP A 123 -11.76 -42.92 7.51
C ASP A 123 -11.73 -43.12 9.03
N ARG A 124 -11.71 -42.02 9.80
CA ARG A 124 -11.75 -41.95 11.29
C ARG A 124 -10.56 -42.55 12.01
N TRP A 125 -9.89 -43.55 11.46
CA TRP A 125 -8.65 -44.09 12.00
C TRP A 125 -7.90 -44.85 10.92
N ASN A 126 -6.59 -44.98 11.09
CA ASN A 126 -5.80 -45.93 10.32
C ASN A 126 -4.54 -46.34 11.09
N TRP A 127 -3.93 -47.44 10.66
CA TRP A 127 -2.62 -47.85 11.12
C TRP A 127 -1.57 -46.82 10.71
N ALA A 128 -0.67 -46.52 11.62
CA ALA A 128 0.48 -45.64 11.44
C ALA A 128 1.34 -46.00 10.21
N ALA A 129 1.42 -47.29 9.89
CA ALA A 129 2.13 -47.82 8.73
C ALA A 129 1.50 -47.39 7.39
N TYR A 130 0.18 -47.11 7.36
CA TYR A 130 -0.58 -46.78 6.14
C TYR A 130 -0.90 -45.29 6.02
N ILE A 131 -0.31 -44.44 6.87
CA ILE A 131 -0.57 -43.00 6.80
C ILE A 131 -0.15 -42.38 5.45
N THR A 132 0.78 -43.01 4.74
CA THR A 132 1.22 -42.60 3.40
C THR A 132 0.10 -42.60 2.38
N ASP A 133 -0.97 -43.39 2.58
CA ASP A 133 -2.13 -43.44 1.69
C ASP A 133 -2.92 -42.12 1.68
N TYR A 134 -2.68 -41.25 2.66
CA TYR A 134 -3.31 -39.93 2.77
C TYR A 134 -2.44 -38.82 2.17
N SER A 135 -1.22 -39.14 1.74
CA SER A 135 -0.21 -38.16 1.35
C SER A 135 -0.66 -37.31 0.14
N LEU A 136 -0.55 -36.00 0.30
CA LEU A 136 -0.72 -34.99 -0.75
C LEU A 136 0.61 -34.60 -1.42
N GLY A 137 1.71 -35.26 -1.06
CA GLY A 137 3.06 -34.92 -1.52
C GLY A 137 3.75 -33.89 -0.63
N THR A 138 4.90 -33.39 -1.09
CA THR A 138 5.77 -32.47 -0.32
C THR A 138 5.51 -30.99 -0.61
N ASP A 139 4.93 -30.65 -1.75
CA ASP A 139 4.53 -29.28 -2.08
C ASP A 139 3.27 -28.91 -1.29
N LEU A 140 3.37 -27.90 -0.42
CA LEU A 140 2.27 -27.49 0.45
C LEU A 140 1.37 -26.44 -0.20
N LYS A 141 1.89 -25.63 -1.13
CA LYS A 141 1.18 -24.43 -1.59
C LYS A 141 -0.13 -24.78 -2.28
N LYS A 142 -0.05 -25.61 -3.31
CA LYS A 142 -1.22 -25.99 -4.11
C LYS A 142 -2.25 -26.79 -3.30
N PRO A 143 -1.87 -27.82 -2.50
CA PRO A 143 -2.83 -28.52 -1.66
C PRO A 143 -3.52 -27.63 -0.63
N LEU A 144 -2.83 -26.65 -0.03
CA LEU A 144 -3.45 -25.69 0.89
C LEU A 144 -4.43 -24.75 0.19
N GLU A 145 -4.07 -24.24 -0.99
CA GLU A 145 -4.99 -23.44 -1.81
C GLU A 145 -6.23 -24.24 -2.23
N ASP A 146 -6.05 -25.49 -2.67
CA ASP A 146 -7.14 -26.37 -3.08
C ASP A 146 -8.04 -26.75 -1.89
N ALA A 147 -7.45 -27.05 -0.73
CA ALA A 147 -8.18 -27.30 0.51
C ALA A 147 -8.98 -26.06 0.94
N PHE A 148 -8.36 -24.88 0.92
CA PHE A 148 -9.05 -23.62 1.21
C PHE A 148 -10.24 -23.39 0.27
N LYS A 149 -10.03 -23.52 -1.04
CA LYS A 149 -11.10 -23.35 -2.04
C LYS A 149 -12.22 -24.36 -1.84
N LYS A 150 -11.91 -25.60 -1.47
CA LYS A 150 -12.92 -26.62 -1.16
C LYS A 150 -13.72 -26.26 0.10
N THR A 151 -13.04 -25.88 1.17
CA THR A 151 -13.65 -25.53 2.46
C THR A 151 -14.52 -24.27 2.37
N PHE A 152 -14.06 -23.24 1.67
CA PHE A 152 -14.74 -21.94 1.52
C PHE A 152 -15.44 -21.76 0.16
N TRP A 153 -15.60 -22.85 -0.59
CA TRP A 153 -16.35 -22.94 -1.85
C TRP A 153 -15.85 -21.97 -2.93
N ASN A 154 -14.55 -21.64 -2.89
CA ASN A 154 -13.87 -20.66 -3.73
C ASN A 154 -14.62 -19.32 -3.83
N ARG A 155 -15.35 -18.96 -2.76
CA ARG A 155 -16.09 -17.70 -2.72
C ARG A 155 -15.11 -16.54 -2.51
N THR A 156 -15.51 -15.38 -3.01
CA THR A 156 -14.76 -14.14 -2.86
C THR A 156 -15.71 -12.99 -2.51
N ILE A 157 -15.14 -11.90 -2.01
CA ILE A 157 -15.81 -10.64 -1.72
C ILE A 157 -15.46 -9.66 -2.82
N GLU A 158 -16.48 -9.08 -3.46
CA GLU A 158 -16.35 -7.89 -4.29
C GLU A 158 -16.07 -6.70 -3.36
N PHE A 159 -14.88 -6.09 -3.46
CA PHE A 159 -14.59 -4.86 -2.73
C PHE A 159 -15.06 -3.64 -3.53
N GLU A 160 -16.10 -2.98 -3.02
CA GLU A 160 -16.76 -1.85 -3.67
C GLU A 160 -16.33 -0.51 -3.02
N GLN A 161 -15.94 0.46 -3.85
CA GLN A 161 -15.61 1.82 -3.41
C GLN A 161 -16.70 2.86 -3.78
N GLY A 162 -17.66 2.45 -4.60
CA GLY A 162 -18.80 3.24 -5.07
C GLY A 162 -20.08 2.99 -4.26
N SER A 163 -21.21 2.81 -4.96
CA SER A 163 -22.54 2.88 -4.36
C SER A 163 -23.17 1.54 -4.00
N LYS A 164 -22.61 0.39 -4.43
CA LYS A 164 -23.22 -0.90 -4.07
C LYS A 164 -23.16 -1.11 -2.55
N PRO A 165 -24.29 -1.47 -1.91
CA PRO A 165 -24.30 -1.70 -0.47
C PRO A 165 -23.57 -3.00 -0.11
N THR A 166 -23.02 -3.05 1.10
CA THR A 166 -22.46 -4.29 1.65
C THR A 166 -23.55 -5.35 1.79
N SER A 167 -23.27 -6.55 1.33
CA SER A 167 -24.21 -7.67 1.41
C SER A 167 -23.47 -9.00 1.48
N ASN A 168 -24.07 -9.99 2.16
CA ASN A 168 -23.59 -11.36 2.24
C ASN A 168 -22.13 -11.56 2.67
N VAL A 169 -21.61 -10.70 3.54
CA VAL A 169 -20.29 -10.85 4.18
C VAL A 169 -20.49 -11.34 5.62
N ILE A 170 -19.63 -12.25 6.06
CA ILE A 170 -19.49 -12.73 7.44
C ILE A 170 -18.36 -11.95 8.08
N VAL A 171 -18.55 -11.57 9.35
CA VAL A 171 -17.57 -10.80 10.11
C VAL A 171 -17.41 -11.43 11.47
N PHE A 172 -16.17 -11.72 11.84
CA PHE A 172 -15.85 -12.19 13.19
C PHE A 172 -14.57 -11.54 13.68
N PRO A 173 -14.50 -11.19 14.97
CA PRO A 173 -13.32 -10.62 15.57
C PRO A 173 -12.42 -11.74 16.12
N GLN A 174 -11.11 -11.54 16.07
CA GLN A 174 -10.11 -12.45 16.61
C GLN A 174 -9.11 -11.69 17.48
N ARG A 175 -8.93 -12.14 18.71
CA ARG A 175 -7.94 -11.60 19.64
C ARG A 175 -6.52 -11.96 19.18
N ILE A 176 -5.58 -11.02 19.31
CA ILE A 176 -4.14 -11.26 19.08
C ILE A 176 -3.40 -11.20 20.43
N ASP A 177 -3.61 -10.14 21.20
CA ASP A 177 -3.09 -10.00 22.57
C ASP A 177 -4.09 -9.16 23.43
N ASP A 178 -3.66 -8.59 24.56
CA ASP A 178 -4.52 -7.75 25.43
C ASP A 178 -4.84 -6.37 24.79
N LYS A 179 -4.02 -5.90 23.87
CA LYS A 179 -4.06 -4.58 23.22
C LYS A 179 -4.53 -4.65 21.78
N ASN A 180 -4.18 -5.70 21.05
CA ASN A 180 -4.35 -5.84 19.62
C ASN A 180 -5.34 -6.94 19.29
N TYR A 181 -6.13 -6.70 18.24
CA TYR A 181 -7.05 -7.67 17.68
C TYR A 181 -7.27 -7.40 16.19
N ARG A 182 -7.92 -8.34 15.49
CA ARG A 182 -8.32 -8.16 14.10
C ARG A 182 -9.78 -8.47 13.88
N ILE A 183 -10.39 -7.83 12.90
CA ILE A 183 -11.72 -8.13 12.38
C ILE A 183 -11.53 -8.77 11.02
N ILE A 184 -12.07 -9.97 10.84
CA ILE A 184 -11.94 -10.76 9.62
C ILE A 184 -13.28 -10.77 8.89
N PHE A 185 -13.24 -10.38 7.62
CA PHE A 185 -14.36 -10.39 6.69
C PHE A 185 -14.18 -11.55 5.71
N ILE A 186 -15.13 -12.47 5.67
CA ILE A 186 -15.15 -13.61 4.72
C ILE A 186 -16.47 -13.67 3.96
N PRO A 187 -16.49 -14.25 2.74
CA PRO A 187 -17.72 -14.36 1.96
C PRO A 187 -18.72 -15.33 2.61
N ASN A 188 -20.00 -14.96 2.64
CA ASN A 188 -21.08 -15.84 3.10
C ASN A 188 -21.67 -16.66 1.95
N LYS A 189 -22.67 -16.13 1.23
CA LYS A 189 -23.47 -16.81 0.20
C LYS A 189 -23.82 -15.84 -0.94
N GLY A 190 -24.22 -16.36 -2.10
CA GLY A 190 -24.55 -15.51 -3.25
C GLY A 190 -23.33 -14.72 -3.73
N ASP A 191 -23.55 -13.45 -4.06
CA ASP A 191 -22.51 -12.49 -4.48
C ASP A 191 -22.17 -11.54 -3.32
N PRO A 192 -21.09 -11.78 -2.57
CA PRO A 192 -20.71 -10.98 -1.42
C PRO A 192 -20.08 -9.67 -1.87
N VAL A 193 -20.54 -8.56 -1.31
CA VAL A 193 -20.01 -7.22 -1.57
C VAL A 193 -19.63 -6.59 -0.24
N LEU A 194 -18.42 -6.05 -0.12
CA LEU A 194 -18.01 -5.20 0.99
C LEU A 194 -17.75 -3.79 0.48
N ASN A 195 -18.61 -2.84 0.88
CA ASN A 195 -18.42 -1.43 0.59
C ASN A 195 -17.38 -0.82 1.54
N VAL A 196 -16.50 0.04 1.03
CA VAL A 196 -15.46 0.75 1.79
C VAL A 196 -16.03 1.49 3.02
N ASN A 197 -17.23 2.05 2.91
CA ASN A 197 -17.88 2.77 4.00
C ASN A 197 -18.16 1.87 5.22
N CYS A 198 -18.28 0.55 4.98
CA CYS A 198 -18.58 -0.46 5.98
C CYS A 198 -17.34 -1.12 6.58
N LEU A 199 -16.16 -0.92 5.99
CA LEU A 199 -14.91 -1.56 6.41
C LEU A 199 -14.55 -1.26 7.87
N PHE A 200 -14.90 -0.06 8.35
CA PHE A 200 -14.61 0.42 9.72
C PHE A 200 -15.85 0.75 10.55
N SER A 201 -17.05 0.52 10.02
CA SER A 201 -18.32 0.89 10.65
C SER A 201 -19.25 -0.30 10.83
N PHE A 202 -18.68 -1.50 10.92
CA PHE A 202 -19.47 -2.72 10.96
C PHE A 202 -20.29 -2.82 12.26
N ASP A 203 -21.53 -3.32 12.13
CA ASP A 203 -22.33 -3.67 13.29
C ASP A 203 -22.06 -5.11 13.67
N THR A 204 -21.45 -5.28 14.83
CA THR A 204 -21.12 -6.58 15.41
C THR A 204 -22.14 -7.01 16.48
N THR A 205 -23.26 -6.30 16.63
CA THR A 205 -24.34 -6.70 17.55
C THR A 205 -25.12 -7.92 17.06
N PHE A 206 -25.13 -8.98 17.88
CA PHE A 206 -25.77 -10.25 17.57
C PHE A 206 -27.25 -10.09 17.23
N LYS A 207 -27.62 -10.38 15.99
CA LYS A 207 -29.03 -10.52 15.58
C LYS A 207 -29.44 -11.99 15.78
N SER A 208 -30.41 -12.20 16.67
CA SER A 208 -30.93 -13.53 17.06
C SER A 208 -31.44 -14.42 15.92
N GLU A 209 -31.62 -13.84 14.73
CA GLU A 209 -32.04 -14.55 13.52
C GLU A 209 -30.93 -15.43 12.90
N TYR A 210 -29.66 -15.22 13.27
CA TYR A 210 -28.53 -16.01 12.80
C TYR A 210 -28.09 -17.05 13.84
N LYS A 211 -28.10 -18.34 13.45
CA LYS A 211 -27.83 -19.48 14.35
C LYS A 211 -26.36 -19.65 14.77
N SER A 212 -25.43 -18.87 14.21
CA SER A 212 -24.00 -18.95 14.50
C SER A 212 -23.46 -17.59 14.93
N TYR A 213 -22.61 -17.58 15.95
CA TYR A 213 -21.89 -16.42 16.50
C TYR A 213 -20.99 -15.70 15.47
N GLU A 214 -20.82 -16.27 14.27
CA GLU A 214 -19.96 -15.79 13.19
C GLU A 214 -20.69 -14.89 12.17
N VAL A 215 -22.03 -14.90 12.10
CA VAL A 215 -22.75 -14.35 10.95
C VAL A 215 -23.51 -13.09 11.32
N GLN A 216 -23.02 -11.94 10.87
CA GLN A 216 -23.81 -10.72 10.80
C GLN A 216 -23.56 -10.04 9.47
N ALA A 217 -24.62 -9.56 8.84
CA ALA A 217 -24.56 -8.67 7.69
C ALA A 217 -25.17 -7.34 8.12
N GLY A 218 -24.35 -6.29 8.22
CA GLY A 218 -24.84 -4.97 8.56
C GLY A 218 -23.74 -3.93 8.72
N CYS A 219 -23.85 -2.84 7.97
CA CYS A 219 -23.09 -1.62 8.26
C CYS A 219 -23.91 -0.78 9.23
N LYS A 220 -23.25 -0.21 10.26
CA LYS A 220 -23.89 0.88 11.02
C LYS A 220 -24.11 2.05 10.06
N ASN A 221 -25.28 2.68 10.13
CA ASN A 221 -25.53 3.92 9.40
C ASN A 221 -24.46 4.95 9.78
N THR A 222 -23.99 5.66 8.75
CA THR A 222 -22.88 6.62 8.72
C THR A 222 -22.64 7.32 10.06
N ILE A 223 -21.56 6.92 10.75
CA ILE A 223 -21.10 7.61 11.95
C ILE A 223 -20.40 8.89 11.50
N SER A 224 -20.85 10.03 12.00
CA SER A 224 -20.49 11.39 11.55
C SER A 224 -19.02 11.79 11.77
N ASN A 225 -18.12 10.89 12.17
CA ASN A 225 -16.77 11.24 12.61
C ASN A 225 -15.65 10.23 12.26
N ALA A 226 -15.72 9.53 11.12
CA ALA A 226 -14.66 8.84 10.37
C ALA A 226 -13.24 8.59 10.98
N LYS A 227 -13.09 8.17 12.25
CA LYS A 227 -11.77 8.09 12.95
C LYS A 227 -10.78 7.12 12.30
N ASN A 228 -11.29 6.11 11.61
CA ASN A 228 -10.53 4.99 11.05
C ASN A 228 -10.67 4.84 9.53
N GLN A 229 -11.38 5.76 8.85
CA GLN A 229 -11.64 5.61 7.41
C GLN A 229 -10.38 5.86 6.58
N ILE A 230 -10.17 5.01 5.57
CA ILE A 230 -9.14 5.20 4.55
C ILE A 230 -9.73 5.98 3.37
N ASP A 231 -9.04 7.04 2.93
CA ASP A 231 -9.45 7.77 1.73
C ASP A 231 -9.31 6.88 0.49
N SER A 232 -10.28 6.94 -0.42
CA SER A 232 -10.28 6.16 -1.67
C SER A 232 -9.03 6.39 -2.54
N TYR A 233 -8.36 7.52 -2.38
CA TYR A 233 -7.07 7.81 -3.01
C TYR A 233 -6.03 6.72 -2.76
N PHE A 234 -5.97 6.18 -1.54
CA PHE A 234 -5.02 5.12 -1.20
C PHE A 234 -5.44 3.75 -1.74
N LEU A 235 -6.74 3.55 -1.96
CA LEU A 235 -7.33 2.28 -2.42
C LEU A 235 -7.37 2.13 -3.95
N GLU A 236 -6.79 3.07 -4.69
CA GLU A 236 -6.85 3.08 -6.17
C GLU A 236 -6.22 1.81 -6.79
N SER A 237 -5.18 1.26 -6.16
CA SER A 237 -4.53 0.02 -6.60
C SER A 237 -5.47 -1.18 -6.60
N LEU A 238 -6.44 -1.21 -5.67
CA LEU A 238 -7.43 -2.28 -5.56
C LEU A 238 -8.45 -2.27 -6.68
N LYS A 239 -8.61 -1.18 -7.45
CA LYS A 239 -9.51 -1.20 -8.61
C LYS A 239 -9.09 -2.19 -9.70
N LYS A 240 -7.82 -2.63 -9.69
CA LYS A 240 -7.32 -3.67 -10.61
C LYS A 240 -7.75 -5.08 -10.20
N VAL A 241 -8.02 -5.30 -8.91
CA VAL A 241 -8.38 -6.61 -8.34
C VAL A 241 -9.63 -6.40 -7.49
N VAL A 242 -10.78 -6.79 -8.03
CA VAL A 242 -12.05 -6.47 -7.36
C VAL A 242 -12.45 -7.54 -6.35
N TYR A 243 -11.95 -8.78 -6.49
CA TYR A 243 -12.40 -9.94 -5.72
C TYR A 243 -11.30 -10.49 -4.80
N TYR A 244 -11.66 -10.73 -3.54
CA TYR A 244 -10.73 -11.21 -2.50
C TYR A 244 -11.30 -12.40 -1.75
N ASN A 245 -10.47 -13.34 -1.30
CA ASN A 245 -10.92 -14.46 -0.45
C ASN A 245 -11.36 -13.98 0.94
N GLY A 246 -10.79 -12.87 1.41
CA GLY A 246 -11.20 -12.21 2.64
C GLY A 246 -10.46 -10.89 2.83
N ILE A 247 -10.95 -10.08 3.76
CA ILE A 247 -10.37 -8.79 4.12
C ILE A 247 -10.18 -8.77 5.63
N ILE A 248 -9.07 -8.23 6.11
CA ILE A 248 -8.74 -8.20 7.53
C ILE A 248 -8.42 -6.76 7.93
N VAL A 249 -8.99 -6.30 9.04
CA VAL A 249 -8.65 -5.00 9.64
C VAL A 249 -8.09 -5.23 11.03
N TYR A 250 -6.87 -4.77 11.27
CA TYR A 250 -6.20 -4.85 12.57
C TYR A 250 -6.42 -3.57 13.36
N TYR A 251 -6.69 -3.73 14.65
CA TYR A 251 -6.99 -2.66 15.59
C TYR A 251 -6.09 -2.75 16.82
N ALA A 252 -5.76 -1.57 17.37
CA ALA A 252 -5.24 -1.42 18.72
C ALA A 252 -6.26 -0.74 19.62
N ARG A 253 -6.46 -1.31 20.82
CA ARG A 253 -7.24 -0.72 21.89
C ARG A 253 -6.47 0.42 22.55
N ASP A 254 -7.21 1.45 22.96
CA ASP A 254 -6.65 2.57 23.72
C ASP A 254 -6.32 2.16 25.18
N LYS A 255 -7.01 1.13 25.70
CA LYS A 255 -6.76 0.51 27.01
C LYS A 255 -6.62 -0.99 26.85
N GLU A 256 -5.62 -1.58 27.50
CA GLU A 256 -5.46 -3.03 27.56
C GLU A 256 -6.69 -3.64 28.23
N GLN A 257 -7.20 -4.72 27.64
CA GLN A 257 -8.35 -5.43 28.15
C GLN A 257 -8.04 -6.91 28.16
N GLN A 258 -8.03 -7.47 29.38
CA GLN A 258 -7.91 -8.90 29.59
C GLN A 258 -9.26 -9.59 29.35
N GLY A 259 -9.20 -10.77 28.74
CA GLY A 259 -10.37 -11.61 28.45
C GLY A 259 -10.70 -11.68 26.95
N ASP A 260 -11.77 -12.39 26.65
CA ASP A 260 -12.17 -12.64 25.27
C ASP A 260 -12.74 -11.38 24.62
N LEU A 261 -12.38 -11.19 23.36
CA LEU A 261 -12.87 -10.14 22.49
C LEU A 261 -14.36 -10.36 22.25
N ARG A 262 -15.20 -9.46 22.73
CA ARG A 262 -16.64 -9.57 22.49
C ARG A 262 -16.98 -9.03 21.12
N LEU A 263 -17.87 -9.73 20.42
CA LEU A 263 -18.42 -9.25 19.15
C LEU A 263 -19.00 -7.85 19.34
N GLU A 264 -19.77 -7.61 20.39
CA GLU A 264 -20.48 -6.34 20.60
C GLU A 264 -19.59 -5.17 21.06
N GLU A 265 -18.26 -5.35 21.14
CA GLU A 265 -17.33 -4.25 21.44
C GLU A 265 -17.48 -3.12 20.41
N ASN A 266 -17.43 -1.87 20.88
CA ASN A 266 -17.44 -0.73 19.98
C ASN A 266 -16.07 -0.58 19.30
N HIS A 267 -15.83 -1.38 18.26
CA HIS A 267 -14.55 -1.39 17.53
C HIS A 267 -14.20 -0.03 16.90
N TYR A 268 -15.20 0.83 16.70
CA TYR A 268 -15.02 2.18 16.18
C TYR A 268 -14.17 3.08 17.09
N ASP A 269 -14.23 2.87 18.42
CA ASP A 269 -13.47 3.68 19.37
C ASP A 269 -11.98 3.33 19.35
N ASN A 270 -11.64 2.12 18.91
CA ASN A 270 -10.27 1.64 18.79
C ASN A 270 -9.59 2.21 17.54
N THR A 271 -8.26 2.11 17.48
CA THR A 271 -7.47 2.67 16.39
C THR A 271 -7.20 1.58 15.34
N ALA A 272 -7.74 1.74 14.13
CA ALA A 272 -7.37 0.86 13.00
C ALA A 272 -5.91 1.14 12.60
N LEU A 273 -5.12 0.07 12.45
CA LEU A 273 -3.68 0.13 12.18
C LEU A 273 -3.33 -0.33 10.77
N LEU A 274 -3.94 -1.42 10.33
CA LEU A 274 -3.58 -2.13 9.11
C LEU A 274 -4.84 -2.72 8.48
N VAL A 275 -4.91 -2.67 7.14
CA VAL A 275 -5.92 -3.39 6.35
C VAL A 275 -5.19 -4.35 5.42
N GLU A 276 -5.62 -5.60 5.36
CA GLU A 276 -5.10 -6.61 4.44
C GLU A 276 -6.20 -7.17 3.56
N PHE A 277 -5.96 -7.18 2.25
CA PHE A 277 -6.83 -7.75 1.23
C PHE A 277 -6.21 -9.07 0.76
N VAL A 278 -6.82 -10.17 1.17
CA VAL A 278 -6.26 -11.53 1.04
C VAL A 278 -6.79 -12.20 -0.22
N ASN A 279 -5.89 -12.67 -1.07
CA ASN A 279 -6.21 -13.48 -2.25
C ASN A 279 -5.26 -14.69 -2.33
N SER A 280 -5.71 -15.84 -1.84
CA SER A 280 -4.91 -17.07 -1.75
C SER A 280 -3.59 -16.82 -1.01
N CYS A 281 -2.43 -16.85 -1.66
CA CYS A 281 -1.12 -16.55 -1.06
C CYS A 281 -0.66 -15.10 -1.22
N GLU A 282 -1.41 -14.28 -1.97
CA GLU A 282 -1.10 -12.87 -2.23
C GLU A 282 -1.92 -11.98 -1.32
N THR A 283 -1.32 -10.87 -0.87
CA THR A 283 -1.98 -9.92 0.01
C THR A 283 -1.55 -8.51 -0.33
N VAL A 284 -2.52 -7.62 -0.52
CA VAL A 284 -2.28 -6.17 -0.58
C VAL A 284 -2.56 -5.61 0.81
N SER A 285 -1.62 -4.83 1.36
CA SER A 285 -1.69 -4.36 2.74
C SER A 285 -1.53 -2.84 2.79
N PHE A 286 -2.37 -2.16 3.59
CA PHE A 286 -2.31 -0.71 3.82
C PHE A 286 -2.05 -0.42 5.30
N LYS A 287 -0.97 0.29 5.59
CA LYS A 287 -0.57 0.68 6.96
C LYS A 287 -0.94 2.13 7.23
N ARG A 288 -1.54 2.41 8.38
CA ARG A 288 -1.80 3.77 8.86
C ARG A 288 -0.50 4.40 9.34
N LYS A 289 -0.28 5.67 8.98
CA LYS A 289 0.96 6.41 9.32
C LYS A 289 0.74 7.64 10.19
N ASN A 290 -0.51 7.99 10.51
CA ASN A 290 -0.78 9.15 11.36
C ASN A 290 -2.09 9.05 12.17
N LYS A 291 -2.19 9.90 13.20
CA LYS A 291 -3.32 9.97 14.12
C LYS A 291 -4.63 10.36 13.46
N ASN A 292 -4.60 11.29 12.50
CA ASN A 292 -5.80 11.83 11.86
C ASN A 292 -6.36 10.94 10.73
N CYS A 293 -5.76 9.76 10.50
CA CYS A 293 -6.21 8.80 9.48
C CYS A 293 -6.14 9.33 8.04
N SER A 294 -5.38 10.41 7.81
CA SER A 294 -5.23 11.04 6.50
C SER A 294 -4.07 10.49 5.68
N TRP A 295 -3.23 9.64 6.27
CA TRP A 295 -2.09 9.03 5.60
C TRP A 295 -2.05 7.51 5.81
N TRP A 296 -2.17 6.81 4.69
CA TRP A 296 -1.97 5.37 4.58
C TRP A 296 -0.90 5.08 3.53
N VAL A 297 -0.21 3.95 3.68
CA VAL A 297 0.79 3.50 2.71
C VAL A 297 0.55 2.05 2.35
N GLU A 298 0.54 1.77 1.05
CA GLU A 298 0.55 0.41 0.52
C GLU A 298 1.96 -0.17 0.66
N GLU A 299 2.13 -1.12 1.57
CA GLU A 299 3.42 -1.72 1.91
C GLU A 299 3.21 -3.16 2.31
N THR A 300 4.12 -4.05 1.90
CA THR A 300 4.08 -5.42 2.38
C THR A 300 4.19 -5.48 3.90
N PHE A 301 3.28 -6.25 4.51
CA PHE A 301 3.29 -6.57 5.92
C PHE A 301 3.63 -8.05 6.10
N ASN A 302 4.75 -8.33 6.78
CA ASN A 302 5.24 -9.69 7.00
C ASN A 302 5.60 -9.86 8.48
N TYR A 303 5.27 -11.02 9.03
CA TYR A 303 5.69 -11.48 10.35
C TYR A 303 6.09 -12.96 10.22
N LYS A 304 7.06 -13.41 11.03
CA LYS A 304 7.60 -14.79 10.90
C LYS A 304 6.73 -15.82 11.64
N ASN A 305 6.16 -15.41 12.76
CA ASN A 305 5.32 -16.24 13.60
C ASN A 305 4.28 -15.37 14.31
N PHE A 306 3.22 -15.99 14.83
CA PHE A 306 2.12 -15.28 15.48
C PHE A 306 2.58 -14.50 16.74
N LYS A 307 3.69 -14.90 17.39
CA LYS A 307 4.24 -14.18 18.54
C LYS A 307 4.94 -12.87 18.16
N ASP A 308 5.44 -12.75 16.93
CA ASP A 308 6.08 -11.53 16.41
C ASP A 308 5.05 -10.49 15.94
N LEU A 309 3.82 -10.93 15.65
CA LEU A 309 2.73 -10.09 15.14
C LEU A 309 2.42 -8.88 16.06
N PRO A 310 2.25 -9.05 17.39
CA PRO A 310 2.13 -7.94 18.33
C PRO A 310 3.19 -6.85 18.19
N GLY A 311 4.47 -7.22 18.09
CA GLY A 311 5.58 -6.26 17.99
C GLY A 311 5.56 -5.46 16.68
N GLN A 312 5.14 -6.10 15.58
CA GLN A 312 4.94 -5.41 14.29
C GLN A 312 3.76 -4.44 14.35
N LEU A 313 2.64 -4.86 14.96
CA LEU A 313 1.48 -3.99 15.16
C LEU A 313 1.79 -2.81 16.09
N ASP A 314 2.61 -3.01 17.11
CA ASP A 314 3.07 -1.94 18.00
C ASP A 314 3.91 -0.89 17.27
N THR A 315 4.70 -1.30 16.27
CA THR A 315 5.46 -0.37 15.43
C THR A 315 4.51 0.51 14.62
N ILE A 316 3.50 -0.09 13.99
CA ILE A 316 2.45 0.65 13.26
C ILE A 316 1.64 1.53 14.23
N SER A 317 1.35 1.05 15.44
CA SER A 317 0.62 1.81 16.46
C SER A 317 1.35 3.08 16.90
N LYS A 318 2.69 3.07 16.94
CA LYS A 318 3.50 4.25 17.23
C LYS A 318 3.39 5.29 16.11
N GLU A 319 3.56 4.86 14.86
CA GLU A 319 3.40 5.72 13.67
C GLU A 319 1.97 6.28 13.59
N ALA A 320 0.96 5.44 13.82
CA ALA A 320 -0.45 5.83 13.81
C ALA A 320 -0.84 6.83 14.92
N LYS A 321 0.04 7.11 15.89
CA LYS A 321 -0.17 8.14 16.93
C LYS A 321 0.51 9.46 16.60
N GLU A 322 1.34 9.50 15.56
CA GLU A 322 2.03 10.73 15.15
C GLU A 322 1.03 11.78 14.65
N GLU A 323 1.18 13.00 15.16
CA GLU A 323 0.42 14.16 14.72
C GLU A 323 1.14 14.78 13.52
N VAL A 324 0.66 14.42 12.33
CA VAL A 324 1.23 14.82 11.05
C VAL A 324 0.13 15.37 10.15
N ASN A 325 0.40 16.52 9.54
CA ASN A 325 -0.46 17.12 8.53
C ASN A 325 -0.04 16.57 7.16
N ALA A 326 -0.72 15.51 6.72
CA ALA A 326 -0.49 14.91 5.41
C ALA A 326 -1.27 15.68 4.33
N VAL A 327 -0.55 16.18 3.32
CA VAL A 327 -1.11 16.89 2.18
C VAL A 327 -1.04 16.00 0.95
N ILE A 328 -2.19 15.64 0.38
CA ILE A 328 -2.26 14.93 -0.89
C ILE A 328 -2.23 15.95 -2.01
N ILE A 329 -1.10 16.06 -2.70
CA ILE A 329 -0.86 17.10 -3.71
C ILE A 329 -1.91 17.02 -4.82
N GLU A 330 -2.25 15.81 -5.30
CA GLU A 330 -3.18 15.64 -6.41
C GLU A 330 -4.66 15.82 -6.05
N LYS A 331 -5.00 16.03 -4.77
CA LYS A 331 -6.39 16.17 -4.34
C LYS A 331 -6.88 17.60 -4.54
N THR A 332 -7.86 17.73 -5.43
CA THR A 332 -8.56 18.99 -5.71
C THR A 332 -9.87 19.13 -4.94
N SER A 333 -10.15 18.26 -3.98
CA SER A 333 -11.32 18.30 -3.10
C SER A 333 -10.93 17.98 -1.65
N ARG A 334 -11.83 18.26 -0.70
CA ARG A 334 -11.61 17.94 0.72
C ARG A 334 -11.41 16.43 0.92
N TYR A 335 -10.44 16.07 1.75
CA TYR A 335 -10.14 14.71 2.19
C TYR A 335 -9.97 14.66 3.72
N HIS A 336 -9.83 13.45 4.26
CA HIS A 336 -9.67 13.24 5.71
C HIS A 336 -8.45 13.99 6.26
N GLY A 337 -8.57 14.51 7.48
CA GLY A 337 -7.53 15.29 8.15
C GLY A 337 -7.50 16.79 7.79
N VAL A 338 -8.11 17.20 6.67
CA VAL A 338 -8.23 18.62 6.30
C VAL A 338 -9.47 19.24 6.93
N SER A 339 -9.26 20.28 7.73
CA SER A 339 -10.31 21.00 8.45
C SER A 339 -11.12 21.88 7.51
N GLU A 340 -10.43 22.65 6.66
CA GLU A 340 -11.06 23.51 5.66
C GLU A 340 -10.31 23.40 4.33
N PHE A 341 -11.07 23.42 3.23
CA PHE A 341 -10.53 23.31 1.89
C PHE A 341 -11.10 24.43 1.02
N LYS A 342 -10.23 25.28 0.47
CA LYS A 342 -10.63 26.44 -0.35
C LYS A 342 -10.08 26.28 -1.78
N GLN A 343 -10.88 26.71 -2.75
CA GLN A 343 -10.51 26.73 -4.16
C GLN A 343 -10.60 28.17 -4.67
N ASP A 344 -9.48 28.73 -5.13
CA ASP A 344 -9.45 30.07 -5.70
C ASP A 344 -9.12 30.01 -7.20
N LYS A 345 -10.11 30.35 -8.04
CA LYS A 345 -9.98 30.37 -9.50
C LYS A 345 -9.35 31.70 -9.94
N GLN A 346 -8.09 31.66 -10.37
CA GLN A 346 -7.37 32.81 -10.94
C GLN A 346 -7.32 32.71 -12.47
N PRO A 347 -7.25 33.80 -13.25
CA PRO A 347 -7.19 33.76 -14.72
C PRO A 347 -6.23 32.71 -15.31
N ALA A 348 -5.02 32.58 -14.80
CA ALA A 348 -4.00 31.67 -15.35
C ALA A 348 -3.71 30.42 -14.48
N TYR A 349 -4.30 30.30 -13.29
CA TYR A 349 -4.07 29.15 -12.41
C TYR A 349 -5.23 28.88 -11.46
N MET A 350 -5.25 27.70 -10.87
CA MET A 350 -6.12 27.32 -9.78
C MET A 350 -5.28 27.16 -8.52
N LYS A 351 -5.74 27.72 -7.41
CA LYS A 351 -5.10 27.55 -6.11
C LYS A 351 -5.97 26.69 -5.21
N TYR A 352 -5.38 25.64 -4.66
CA TYR A 352 -6.02 24.74 -3.70
C TYR A 352 -5.37 24.94 -2.33
N THR A 353 -6.18 25.31 -1.36
CA THR A 353 -5.75 25.62 0.01
C THR A 353 -6.20 24.50 0.92
N HIS A 354 -5.24 23.85 1.58
CA HIS A 354 -5.44 22.78 2.56
C HIS A 354 -5.15 23.32 3.97
N GLU A 355 -6.19 23.54 4.76
CA GLU A 355 -6.08 24.09 6.10
C GLU A 355 -6.33 23.02 7.18
N PHE A 356 -5.46 23.01 8.19
CA PHE A 356 -5.47 22.07 9.31
C PHE A 356 -5.78 22.79 10.62
N GLY A 357 -6.42 22.09 11.56
CA GLY A 357 -6.78 22.66 12.87
C GLY A 357 -5.57 23.13 13.68
N THR A 358 -4.45 22.41 13.61
CA THR A 358 -3.20 22.74 14.30
C THR A 358 -2.00 22.63 13.36
N ALA A 359 -0.95 23.44 13.63
CA ALA A 359 0.31 23.38 12.91
C ALA A 359 1.12 22.16 13.38
N ASN A 360 1.19 21.14 12.54
CA ASN A 360 2.00 19.94 12.78
C ASN A 360 2.99 19.72 11.65
N THR A 361 3.95 18.82 11.87
CA THR A 361 4.90 18.42 10.84
C THR A 361 4.17 18.02 9.57
N THR A 362 4.55 18.63 8.45
CA THR A 362 3.91 18.44 7.16
C THR A 362 4.56 17.29 6.40
N VAL A 363 3.72 16.44 5.83
CA VAL A 363 4.14 15.40 4.89
C VAL A 363 3.41 15.62 3.58
N LEU A 364 4.17 15.81 2.50
CA LEU A 364 3.62 15.90 1.17
C LEU A 364 3.53 14.50 0.56
N LEU A 365 2.37 14.18 0.00
CA LEU A 365 2.09 12.91 -0.66
C LEU A 365 1.89 13.16 -2.16
N SER A 366 2.60 12.39 -2.97
CA SER A 366 2.36 12.29 -4.40
C SER A 366 2.34 10.82 -4.83
N ASN A 367 1.41 10.47 -5.70
CA ASN A 367 1.18 9.10 -6.18
C ASN A 367 1.06 8.07 -5.04
N ARG A 368 0.41 8.44 -3.92
CA ARG A 368 0.24 7.64 -2.69
C ARG A 368 1.53 7.36 -1.91
N THR A 369 2.63 8.04 -2.24
CA THR A 369 3.93 7.90 -1.57
C THR A 369 4.38 9.21 -0.97
N LYS A 370 5.20 9.15 0.08
CA LYS A 370 5.83 10.33 0.66
C LYS A 370 6.78 10.96 -0.35
N LEU A 371 6.61 12.26 -0.62
CA LEU A 371 7.54 13.03 -1.42
C LEU A 371 8.77 13.40 -0.58
N ASP A 372 9.90 12.75 -0.84
CA ASP A 372 11.15 12.92 -0.09
C ASP A 372 12.36 13.15 -1.01
N VAL A 373 12.19 14.07 -1.95
CA VAL A 373 13.14 14.39 -3.03
C VAL A 373 13.30 15.90 -3.21
N GLY A 374 14.39 16.31 -3.86
CA GLY A 374 14.65 17.73 -4.16
C GLY A 374 14.52 18.63 -2.92
N PRO A 375 13.81 19.77 -3.01
CA PRO A 375 13.64 20.71 -1.90
C PRO A 375 12.71 20.20 -0.79
N PHE A 376 12.05 19.05 -1.00
CA PHE A 376 11.13 18.42 -0.04
C PHE A 376 11.80 17.34 0.81
N LYS A 377 13.06 16.99 0.53
CA LYS A 377 13.80 16.00 1.29
C LYS A 377 13.93 16.44 2.75
N ASN A 378 13.55 15.58 3.68
CA ASN A 378 13.55 15.88 5.12
C ASN A 378 12.83 17.20 5.47
N LEU A 379 11.69 17.47 4.82
CA LEU A 379 10.97 18.75 4.88
C LEU A 379 10.91 19.39 6.27
N GLY A 380 10.60 18.64 7.32
CA GLY A 380 10.72 19.06 8.72
C GLY A 380 9.88 20.27 9.15
N ILE A 381 9.07 20.85 8.25
CA ILE A 381 8.29 22.07 8.48
C ILE A 381 6.97 21.74 9.16
N LYS A 382 6.56 22.60 10.10
CA LYS A 382 5.24 22.54 10.69
C LYS A 382 4.32 23.55 10.00
N ALA A 383 3.39 23.08 9.19
CA ALA A 383 2.43 23.95 8.52
C ALA A 383 1.01 23.74 9.05
N LYS A 384 0.29 24.85 9.27
CA LYS A 384 -1.16 24.86 9.50
C LYS A 384 -1.92 24.95 8.17
N HIS A 385 -1.30 25.57 7.18
CA HIS A 385 -1.91 25.90 5.89
C HIS A 385 -0.93 25.58 4.76
N VAL A 386 -1.41 24.92 3.71
CA VAL A 386 -0.62 24.56 2.53
C VAL A 386 -1.38 24.92 1.27
N GLU A 387 -0.76 25.66 0.38
CA GLU A 387 -1.29 26.02 -0.93
C GLU A 387 -0.61 25.20 -2.02
N VAL A 388 -1.42 24.61 -2.90
CA VAL A 388 -0.97 23.88 -4.08
C VAL A 388 -1.57 24.54 -5.31
N CYS A 389 -0.72 25.09 -6.17
CA CYS A 389 -1.14 25.88 -7.32
C CYS A 389 -0.91 25.11 -8.62
N TYR A 390 -1.94 25.04 -9.46
CA TYR A 390 -1.92 24.39 -10.78
C TYR A 390 -2.16 25.42 -11.86
N LEU A 391 -1.31 25.46 -12.89
CA LEU A 391 -1.57 26.30 -14.06
C LEU A 391 -2.84 25.82 -14.74
N LYS A 392 -3.56 26.72 -15.42
CA LYS A 392 -4.77 26.34 -16.15
C LYS A 392 -4.85 27.09 -17.47
N VAL A 393 -5.43 26.44 -18.48
CA VAL A 393 -5.76 27.05 -19.77
C VAL A 393 -7.23 26.78 -20.05
N GLY A 394 -8.03 27.85 -20.13
CA GLY A 394 -9.49 27.74 -20.11
C GLY A 394 -9.98 27.08 -18.82
N ASP A 395 -10.69 25.95 -18.95
CA ASP A 395 -11.17 25.14 -17.82
C ASP A 395 -10.33 23.90 -17.55
N ASN A 396 -9.25 23.68 -18.31
CA ASN A 396 -8.35 22.55 -18.12
C ASN A 396 -7.16 22.95 -17.26
N ASN A 397 -7.00 22.27 -16.12
CA ASN A 397 -5.82 22.40 -15.29
C ASN A 397 -4.66 21.58 -15.86
N ASP A 398 -3.45 22.05 -15.60
CA ASP A 398 -2.24 21.26 -15.72
C ASP A 398 -2.32 20.02 -14.82
N THR A 399 -1.63 18.95 -15.20
CA THR A 399 -1.63 17.68 -14.46
C THR A 399 -0.71 17.72 -13.25
N GLN A 400 0.23 18.66 -13.21
CA GLN A 400 1.17 18.85 -12.11
C GLN A 400 1.08 20.27 -11.54
N PRO A 401 1.27 20.43 -10.22
CA PRO A 401 1.36 21.76 -9.64
C PRO A 401 2.62 22.45 -10.14
N PHE A 402 2.59 23.78 -10.21
CA PHE A 402 3.77 24.58 -10.52
C PHE A 402 4.39 25.20 -9.26
N LEU A 403 3.62 25.30 -8.17
CA LEU A 403 4.03 25.92 -6.92
C LEU A 403 3.34 25.27 -5.73
N ILE A 404 4.10 25.06 -4.65
CA ILE A 404 3.62 24.61 -3.34
C ILE A 404 4.14 25.58 -2.29
N ALA A 405 3.24 26.19 -1.51
CA ALA A 405 3.59 27.11 -0.42
C ALA A 405 3.11 26.56 0.92
N LEU A 406 3.98 26.56 1.92
CA LEU A 406 3.74 26.05 3.27
C LEU A 406 3.77 27.20 4.26
N TYR A 407 2.71 27.31 5.05
CA TYR A 407 2.53 28.38 6.02
C TYR A 407 2.43 27.83 7.43
N GLU A 408 3.24 28.37 8.34
CA GLU A 408 3.21 28.03 9.78
C GLU A 408 1.89 28.44 10.42
N ASN A 409 1.34 29.59 10.00
CA ASN A 409 0.04 30.13 10.42
C ASN A 409 -0.61 30.88 9.24
N GLU A 410 -1.67 31.65 9.46
CA GLU A 410 -2.42 32.31 8.37
C GLU A 410 -1.60 33.27 7.50
N SER A 411 -0.51 33.85 8.03
CA SER A 411 0.26 34.90 7.34
C SER A 411 1.76 34.62 7.25
N LYS A 412 2.28 33.73 8.11
CA LYS A 412 3.71 33.41 8.16
C LYS A 412 4.03 32.26 7.20
N LEU A 413 4.62 32.63 6.07
CA LEU A 413 5.13 31.72 5.07
C LEU A 413 6.44 31.07 5.56
N ALA A 414 6.51 29.75 5.52
CA ALA A 414 7.64 28.98 6.02
C ALA A 414 8.54 28.48 4.89
N LYS A 415 7.94 28.06 3.76
CA LYS A 415 8.65 27.57 2.59
C LYS A 415 7.80 27.66 1.34
N VAL A 416 8.43 27.97 0.22
CA VAL A 416 7.81 27.93 -1.11
C VAL A 416 8.71 27.17 -2.04
N CYS A 417 8.17 26.12 -2.66
CA CYS A 417 8.85 25.38 -3.69
C CYS A 417 8.11 25.58 -5.01
N HIS A 418 8.85 25.77 -6.09
CA HIS A 418 8.28 25.83 -7.43
C HIS A 418 9.05 24.95 -8.41
N PHE A 419 8.36 24.56 -9.47
CA PHE A 419 8.93 23.81 -10.57
C PHE A 419 10.05 24.59 -11.29
N ASN A 420 11.00 23.86 -11.86
CA ASN A 420 12.09 24.42 -12.68
C ASN A 420 11.81 24.26 -14.19
N ASN A 421 10.54 24.37 -14.58
CA ASN A 421 10.08 24.08 -15.95
C ASN A 421 10.44 22.67 -16.47
N LYS A 422 10.70 21.73 -15.55
CA LYS A 422 10.85 20.30 -15.77
C LYS A 422 9.77 19.56 -14.98
N ASP A 423 9.41 18.35 -15.41
CA ASP A 423 8.29 17.58 -14.85
C ASP A 423 8.62 16.82 -13.55
N LYS A 424 9.87 16.84 -13.07
CA LYS A 424 10.32 16.04 -11.91
C LYS A 424 10.45 16.90 -10.66
N PHE A 425 9.87 16.46 -9.54
CA PHE A 425 9.99 17.12 -8.24
C PHE A 425 11.44 17.25 -7.74
N ASP A 426 12.33 16.34 -8.15
CA ASP A 426 13.75 16.36 -7.82
C ASP A 426 14.47 17.63 -8.30
N ASP A 427 13.99 18.21 -9.41
CA ASP A 427 14.55 19.41 -10.03
C ASP A 427 13.91 20.72 -9.51
N TRP A 428 12.95 20.65 -8.57
CA TRP A 428 12.27 21.83 -8.04
C TRP A 428 13.21 22.71 -7.20
N ILE A 429 12.89 23.99 -7.12
CA ILE A 429 13.71 25.01 -6.48
C ILE A 429 12.88 25.73 -5.40
N GLU A 430 13.54 26.12 -4.32
CA GLU A 430 12.98 26.97 -3.28
C GLU A 430 12.99 28.45 -3.71
N LEU A 431 11.89 29.15 -3.51
CA LEU A 431 11.76 30.56 -3.89
C LEU A 431 12.41 31.45 -2.83
N GLU A 432 13.42 32.22 -3.24
CA GLU A 432 14.04 33.26 -2.40
C GLU A 432 14.14 34.61 -3.17
N PRO A 433 13.73 35.76 -2.58
CA PRO A 433 13.03 35.92 -1.30
C PRO A 433 11.53 35.60 -1.40
N MET A 434 10.98 35.00 -0.34
CA MET A 434 9.58 34.57 -0.25
C MET A 434 8.55 35.72 -0.22
N ASP A 435 8.95 36.91 0.24
CA ASP A 435 8.06 38.06 0.44
C ASP A 435 7.42 38.59 -0.86
N LYS A 436 8.01 38.23 -2.01
CA LYS A 436 7.50 38.61 -3.35
C LYS A 436 6.56 37.58 -3.96
N LEU A 437 6.16 36.53 -3.23
CA LEU A 437 5.31 35.45 -3.77
C LEU A 437 4.00 35.98 -4.35
N GLU A 438 3.26 36.81 -3.61
CA GLU A 438 1.95 37.31 -4.05
C GLU A 438 2.06 38.17 -5.31
N GLU A 439 3.09 39.03 -5.39
CA GLU A 439 3.38 39.86 -6.55
C GLU A 439 3.71 39.01 -7.79
N LYS A 440 4.54 37.97 -7.61
CA LYS A 440 4.88 37.01 -8.68
C LYS A 440 3.63 36.26 -9.15
N LEU A 441 2.80 35.75 -8.24
CA LEU A 441 1.54 35.08 -8.59
C LEU A 441 0.56 36.00 -9.31
N LYS A 442 0.48 37.28 -8.93
CA LYS A 442 -0.32 38.29 -9.63
C LYS A 442 0.16 38.49 -11.07
N LYS A 443 1.48 38.67 -11.28
CA LYS A 443 2.08 38.79 -12.62
C LYS A 443 1.81 37.57 -13.51
N ILE A 444 1.87 36.37 -12.95
CA ILE A 444 1.53 35.12 -13.65
C ILE A 444 0.06 35.09 -14.04
N SER A 445 -0.83 35.50 -13.13
CA SER A 445 -2.27 35.57 -13.41
C SER A 445 -2.58 36.53 -14.57
N GLU A 446 -2.04 37.75 -14.52
CA GLU A 446 -2.29 38.80 -15.51
C GLU A 446 -1.69 38.44 -16.87
N SER A 447 -0.40 38.10 -16.89
CA SER A 447 0.35 37.83 -18.13
C SER A 447 0.01 36.47 -18.74
N GLY A 448 -0.36 35.50 -17.91
CA GLY A 448 -0.71 34.14 -18.32
C GLY A 448 -2.13 34.00 -18.84
N SER A 449 -3.03 34.96 -18.56
CA SER A 449 -4.46 34.91 -18.90
C SER A 449 -4.74 34.73 -20.40
N CYS A 450 -3.87 35.23 -21.27
CA CYS A 450 -4.01 35.11 -22.74
C CYS A 450 -3.35 33.85 -23.32
N SER A 451 -2.74 32.99 -22.50
CA SER A 451 -2.03 31.80 -22.98
C SER A 451 -3.03 30.74 -23.46
N THR A 452 -2.87 30.27 -24.69
CA THR A 452 -3.71 29.21 -25.29
C THR A 452 -3.14 27.80 -25.10
N HIS A 453 -1.95 27.66 -24.52
CA HIS A 453 -1.28 26.38 -24.37
C HIS A 453 -0.48 26.29 -23.06
N VAL A 454 -0.66 25.20 -22.31
CA VAL A 454 -0.06 24.99 -20.97
C VAL A 454 1.47 25.07 -21.02
N PHE A 455 2.09 24.51 -22.07
CA PHE A 455 3.55 24.60 -22.29
C PHE A 455 4.10 26.04 -22.26
N TRP A 456 3.44 26.99 -22.92
CA TRP A 456 3.88 28.39 -22.91
C TRP A 456 3.63 29.03 -21.56
N LEU A 457 2.50 28.72 -20.94
CA LEU A 457 2.15 29.20 -19.62
C LEU A 457 3.14 28.73 -18.54
N ARG A 458 3.64 27.48 -18.63
CA ARG A 458 4.72 26.95 -17.80
C ARG A 458 6.00 27.80 -17.92
N LYS A 459 6.41 28.14 -19.15
CA LYS A 459 7.58 29.02 -19.35
C LYS A 459 7.38 30.40 -18.75
N VAL A 460 6.19 30.99 -18.93
CA VAL A 460 5.84 32.30 -18.37
C VAL A 460 5.85 32.26 -16.83
N ALA A 461 5.23 31.25 -16.24
CA ALA A 461 5.23 31.06 -14.79
C ALA A 461 6.65 30.90 -14.24
N PHE A 462 7.46 30.05 -14.85
CA PHE A 462 8.85 29.87 -14.47
C PHE A 462 9.66 31.17 -14.59
N TYR A 463 9.47 31.93 -15.68
CA TYR A 463 10.14 33.21 -15.88
C TYR A 463 9.84 34.17 -14.72
N PHE A 464 8.56 34.40 -14.38
CA PHE A 464 8.21 35.31 -13.29
C PHE A 464 8.62 34.81 -11.91
N LEU A 465 8.66 33.50 -11.69
CA LEU A 465 9.14 32.93 -10.43
C LEU A 465 10.65 33.12 -10.26
N THR A 466 11.42 33.04 -11.35
CA THR A 466 12.90 33.12 -11.30
C THR A 466 13.50 34.50 -11.56
N THR A 467 12.83 35.40 -12.27
CA THR A 467 13.35 36.75 -12.51
C THR A 467 13.13 37.66 -11.29
N GLY A 468 14.17 38.45 -10.96
CA GLY A 468 14.01 39.68 -10.19
C GLY A 468 13.30 40.74 -11.05
N GLU A 469 12.71 41.76 -10.42
CA GLU A 469 12.00 42.83 -11.16
C GLU A 469 12.85 43.36 -12.33
N PRO A 470 12.30 43.43 -13.55
CA PRO A 470 12.97 44.19 -14.60
C PRO A 470 13.06 45.64 -14.14
N PRO A 471 14.19 46.34 -14.40
CA PRO A 471 14.29 47.76 -14.10
C PRO A 471 13.10 48.49 -14.73
N PRO A 472 12.50 49.48 -14.05
CA PRO A 472 11.33 50.20 -14.55
C PRO A 472 11.59 50.66 -15.98
N GLU A 473 10.63 50.41 -16.88
CA GLU A 473 10.73 50.84 -18.27
C GLU A 473 11.12 52.31 -18.29
N ALA A 474 12.27 52.60 -18.90
CA ALA A 474 12.72 53.98 -19.06
C ALA A 474 11.57 54.75 -19.74
N PRO A 475 11.23 55.96 -19.27
CA PRO A 475 10.14 56.73 -19.85
C PRO A 475 10.34 56.84 -21.36
N PRO A 476 9.25 56.79 -22.17
CA PRO A 476 9.33 56.88 -23.62
C PRO A 476 10.24 58.06 -23.98
N LYS A 477 11.30 57.81 -24.76
CA LYS A 477 12.14 58.89 -25.27
C LYS A 477 11.21 59.89 -25.97
N GLU A 478 11.28 61.15 -25.56
CA GLU A 478 10.48 62.23 -26.16
C GLU A 478 10.61 62.15 -27.69
N PRO A 479 9.49 62.30 -28.43
CA PRO A 479 9.53 62.23 -29.88
C PRO A 479 10.46 63.33 -30.41
N VAL A 480 11.57 62.90 -31.00
CA VAL A 480 12.52 63.77 -31.67
C VAL A 480 11.76 64.48 -32.81
N PRO A 481 11.77 65.83 -32.87
CA PRO A 481 11.09 66.55 -33.95
C PRO A 481 11.70 66.17 -35.30
N PRO A 482 10.89 66.07 -36.38
CA PRO A 482 11.36 65.59 -37.67
C PRO A 482 12.41 66.54 -38.25
N GLU A 483 13.64 66.05 -38.41
CA GLU A 483 14.71 66.75 -39.12
C GLU A 483 14.35 66.86 -40.60
N ARG A 484 14.34 68.11 -41.10
CA ARG A 484 14.11 68.43 -42.52
C ARG A 484 15.34 68.01 -43.32
N PRO A 485 15.21 67.28 -44.45
CA PRO A 485 16.37 66.83 -45.22
C PRO A 485 17.13 68.02 -45.82
N PRO A 486 18.48 68.03 -45.75
CA PRO A 486 19.31 69.06 -46.38
C PRO A 486 19.44 68.83 -47.89
N VAL A 487 19.63 69.93 -48.62
CA VAL A 487 19.72 70.04 -50.09
C VAL A 487 20.99 69.35 -50.62
N ASP A 488 20.83 68.56 -51.69
CA ASP A 488 21.89 67.78 -52.34
C ASP A 488 23.00 68.65 -52.95
N SER A 489 24.25 68.34 -52.58
CA SER A 489 25.48 68.78 -53.28
C SER A 489 26.01 67.66 -54.18
N PRO A 490 26.67 67.97 -55.31
CA PRO A 490 26.89 67.02 -56.41
C PRO A 490 27.83 65.86 -56.03
N THR A 491 27.42 64.67 -56.47
CA THR A 491 28.00 63.36 -56.17
C THR A 491 29.43 63.20 -56.72
N PRO A 492 30.41 62.75 -55.92
CA PRO A 492 31.70 62.29 -56.46
C PRO A 492 31.55 60.90 -57.12
N PRO A 493 32.36 60.56 -58.14
CA PRO A 493 32.24 59.31 -58.87
C PRO A 493 32.59 58.09 -57.98
N PRO A 494 31.89 56.96 -58.15
CA PRO A 494 32.06 55.80 -57.28
C PRO A 494 33.40 55.07 -57.53
N PRO A 495 34.00 54.49 -56.48
CA PRO A 495 35.23 53.68 -56.58
C PRO A 495 34.98 52.37 -57.35
N PRO A 496 36.03 51.75 -57.92
CA PRO A 496 35.91 50.57 -58.79
C PRO A 496 35.20 49.39 -58.10
N GLY A 497 34.27 48.77 -58.82
CA GLY A 497 33.37 47.74 -58.32
C GLY A 497 34.06 46.49 -57.78
N ARG A 498 33.55 46.00 -56.65
CA ARG A 498 33.97 44.77 -55.96
C ARG A 498 33.83 43.56 -56.89
N ASN A 499 34.89 42.77 -57.06
CA ASN A 499 34.92 41.64 -57.99
C ASN A 499 34.18 40.41 -57.41
N TRP A 500 32.87 40.37 -57.60
CA TRP A 500 31.96 39.32 -57.09
C TRP A 500 32.34 37.90 -57.56
N TRP A 501 32.98 37.77 -58.72
CA TRP A 501 33.41 36.46 -59.26
C TRP A 501 34.47 35.79 -58.39
N LEU A 502 35.36 36.55 -57.75
CA LEU A 502 36.41 36.00 -56.90
C LEU A 502 35.84 35.50 -55.56
N ILE A 503 34.84 36.20 -55.04
CA ILE A 503 34.14 35.84 -53.78
C ILE A 503 33.30 34.57 -54.00
N ILE A 504 32.58 34.47 -55.12
CA ILE A 504 31.79 33.29 -55.47
C ILE A 504 32.71 32.09 -55.78
N GLY A 505 33.84 32.31 -56.46
CA GLY A 505 34.82 31.26 -56.71
C GLY A 505 35.44 30.68 -55.43
N CYS A 506 35.78 31.53 -54.46
CA CYS A 506 36.34 31.09 -53.17
C CYS A 506 35.32 30.36 -52.27
N SER A 507 34.04 30.75 -52.29
CA SER A 507 33.03 30.11 -51.43
C SER A 507 32.61 28.72 -51.93
N VAL A 508 32.46 28.55 -53.25
CA VAL A 508 32.10 27.26 -53.86
C VAL A 508 33.27 26.28 -53.78
N GLY A 509 34.50 26.74 -54.00
CA GLY A 509 35.71 25.90 -53.86
C GLY A 509 35.91 25.40 -52.42
N GLY A 510 35.70 26.27 -51.43
CA GLY A 510 35.80 25.89 -50.01
C GLY A 510 34.74 24.87 -49.58
N PHE A 511 33.51 25.01 -50.07
CA PHE A 511 32.43 24.07 -49.77
C PHE A 511 32.67 22.69 -50.38
N LEU A 512 33.12 22.61 -51.64
CA LEU A 512 33.41 21.33 -52.29
C LEU A 512 34.57 20.58 -51.62
N LEU A 513 35.59 21.29 -51.15
CA LEU A 513 36.71 20.70 -50.41
C LEU A 513 36.27 20.10 -49.07
N LEU A 514 35.37 20.76 -48.35
CA LEU A 514 34.78 20.23 -47.11
C LEU A 514 33.96 18.96 -47.36
N VAL A 515 33.12 18.96 -48.40
CA VAL A 515 32.32 17.77 -48.75
C VAL A 515 33.22 16.59 -49.12
N ALA A 516 34.29 16.82 -49.90
CA ALA A 516 35.25 15.78 -50.26
C ALA A 516 35.97 15.18 -49.03
N LEU A 517 36.36 16.02 -48.06
CA LEU A 517 36.99 15.57 -46.82
C LEU A 517 36.04 14.75 -45.93
N VAL A 518 34.77 15.17 -45.80
CA VAL A 518 33.77 14.45 -45.01
C VAL A 518 33.45 13.08 -45.62
N VAL A 519 33.27 13.02 -46.95
CA VAL A 519 33.01 11.76 -47.65
C VAL A 519 34.24 10.84 -47.59
N GLY A 520 35.45 11.39 -47.80
CA GLY A 520 36.70 10.63 -47.68
C GLY A 520 36.90 10.06 -46.28
N TYR A 521 36.61 10.85 -45.23
CA TYR A 521 36.66 10.38 -43.84
C TYR A 521 35.61 9.31 -43.55
N GLY A 522 34.40 9.43 -44.10
CA GLY A 522 33.35 8.41 -43.99
C GLY A 522 33.75 7.08 -44.64
N ILE A 523 34.38 7.11 -45.82
CA ILE A 523 34.88 5.92 -46.51
C ILE A 523 36.04 5.28 -45.73
N TYR A 524 36.97 6.10 -45.21
CA TYR A 524 38.07 5.62 -44.38
C TYR A 524 37.53 4.94 -43.12
N TRP A 525 36.64 5.60 -42.38
CA TRP A 525 36.06 5.07 -41.15
C TRP A 525 35.24 3.79 -41.38
N TYR A 526 34.51 3.71 -42.51
CA TYR A 526 33.80 2.49 -42.89
C TYR A 526 34.75 1.31 -43.16
N ASN A 527 35.86 1.55 -43.88
CA ASN A 527 36.84 0.50 -44.20
C ASN A 527 37.73 0.09 -43.02
N THR A 528 38.04 0.98 -42.08
CA THR A 528 38.91 0.66 -40.93
C THR A 528 38.16 0.23 -39.68
N THR A 529 36.89 0.62 -39.49
CA THR A 529 36.19 0.40 -38.22
C THR A 529 35.05 -0.59 -38.36
N ILE A 530 34.20 -0.45 -39.37
CA ILE A 530 33.02 -1.32 -39.51
C ILE A 530 33.40 -2.69 -40.05
N LYS A 531 34.30 -2.76 -41.05
CA LYS A 531 34.76 -4.04 -41.64
C LYS A 531 35.59 -4.93 -40.71
N LEU A 532 36.04 -4.41 -39.57
CA LEU A 532 36.75 -5.18 -38.53
C LEU A 532 35.81 -5.66 -37.41
N LEU A 533 34.58 -5.16 -37.36
CA LEU A 533 33.56 -5.48 -36.34
C LEU A 533 32.42 -6.38 -36.87
N THR A 534 32.45 -6.74 -38.15
CA THR A 534 31.62 -7.75 -38.82
C THR A 534 32.51 -8.71 -39.57
#